data_AF-A0A7W1M599-F1
#
_entry.id   AF-A0A7W1M599-F1
#
_cell.length_a   1.000
_cell.length_b   1.000
_cell.length_c   1.000
_cell.angle_alpha   90.00
_cell.angle_beta   90.00
_cell.angle_gamma   90.00
#
_symmetry.space_group_name_H-M   'P 1'
#
loop_
_entity.id
_entity.type
_entity.pdbx_description
1 polymer ?
#
loop_
_entity_poly.entity_id
_entity_poly.type
_entity_poly.pdbx_seq_one_letter_code
_entity_poly.pdbx_strand_id
1 'polypeptide(L)'
;MLTSRLFSLVLGVSSLGLCLLTPLARAAGPATVSVRVEGLSGTLIAPTQVTTASAPMVKDGNSEHACSGTSALAALQLASAGNWSGPWNSKFHQYEIYSIAGESHLFEAEASANYYWSFWLDEHEATEGACEAELQPGDRVLFFPGCFGAACPPAPAPLGIEAPPSANVEEAITIKVKSYGSGGEAAAVSGASIEGAQSTLSTDANGSALVHFSAPGIYTLWASAPATVRSEAIVCVHAGNDGNCGTTAPGASAGSTTSTVAPTAVYKGPFAVVAKAAGILDGHVYSSHGGPRVLAGSVLAHGSVSSVTLELRRQHRGRCSTYDGTTERFVAARCGTGRSFRVANGSAFSYLLPSALPAGRYVLDIRAADTIGNTTALARGTSRIVFYVR
;
A
#
# COMPACT_ATOMS: atom_id res chain seq x y z
N MET A 1 -24.70 11.61 -81.73
CA MET A 1 -25.89 10.75 -81.87
C MET A 1 -25.92 9.78 -80.70
N LEU A 2 -27.06 9.73 -79.98
CA LEU A 2 -27.69 8.59 -79.27
C LEU A 2 -26.79 7.53 -78.58
N THR A 3 -26.99 6.99 -77.38
CA THR A 3 -28.06 6.89 -76.36
C THR A 3 -27.44 6.02 -75.26
N SER A 4 -27.36 6.43 -73.99
CA SER A 4 -28.28 6.06 -72.88
C SER A 4 -28.89 4.65 -72.95
N ARG A 5 -28.59 3.79 -71.94
CA ARG A 5 -29.55 3.22 -70.96
C ARG A 5 -29.21 1.80 -70.43
N LEU A 6 -29.32 1.72 -69.09
CA LEU A 6 -29.93 0.68 -68.25
C LEU A 6 -29.15 -0.61 -67.94
N PHE A 7 -28.74 -0.77 -66.67
CA PHE A 7 -28.85 -2.05 -65.96
C PHE A 7 -29.19 -1.85 -64.48
N SER A 8 -29.99 -2.78 -63.98
CA SER A 8 -30.96 -2.62 -62.90
C SER A 8 -30.40 -2.74 -61.49
N LEU A 9 -31.08 -1.99 -60.61
CA LEU A 9 -31.14 -2.07 -59.16
C LEU A 9 -31.61 -3.47 -58.70
N VAL A 10 -30.90 -4.10 -57.75
CA VAL A 10 -31.48 -5.08 -56.82
C VAL A 10 -30.99 -4.73 -55.42
N LEU A 11 -31.89 -4.17 -54.60
CA LEU A 11 -31.71 -4.02 -53.16
C LEU A 11 -31.90 -5.38 -52.48
N GLY A 12 -30.87 -5.87 -51.79
CA GLY A 12 -30.97 -6.91 -50.77
C GLY A 12 -30.49 -6.34 -49.44
N VAL A 13 -31.40 -5.78 -48.64
CA VAL A 13 -31.11 -5.28 -47.29
C VAL A 13 -31.30 -6.45 -46.32
N SER A 14 -30.19 -7.10 -45.93
CA SER A 14 -30.15 -8.01 -44.78
C SER A 14 -29.59 -7.27 -43.58
N SER A 15 -30.49 -6.73 -42.75
CA SER A 15 -30.17 -6.10 -41.47
C SER A 15 -29.80 -7.17 -40.44
N LEU A 16 -28.51 -7.51 -40.33
CA LEU A 16 -27.97 -8.21 -39.16
C LEU A 16 -27.98 -7.25 -37.97
N GLY A 17 -28.88 -7.49 -37.01
CA GLY A 17 -28.93 -6.77 -35.73
C GLY A 17 -27.71 -7.07 -34.88
N LEU A 18 -26.70 -6.20 -34.97
CA LEU A 18 -25.53 -6.20 -34.10
C LEU A 18 -25.96 -5.63 -32.73
N CYS A 19 -26.26 -6.50 -31.78
CA CYS A 19 -26.44 -6.10 -30.38
C CYS A 19 -25.13 -5.49 -29.85
N LEU A 20 -25.07 -4.16 -29.83
CA LEU A 20 -24.07 -3.39 -29.10
C LEU A 20 -24.28 -3.67 -27.60
N LEU A 21 -23.58 -4.68 -27.08
CA LEU A 21 -23.34 -4.81 -25.65
C LEU A 21 -22.45 -3.62 -25.25
N THR A 22 -23.05 -2.50 -24.89
CA THR A 22 -22.33 -1.43 -24.21
C THR A 22 -21.85 -2.02 -22.88
N PRO A 23 -20.52 -2.08 -22.63
CA PRO A 23 -20.05 -2.44 -21.30
C PRO A 23 -20.62 -1.39 -20.35
N LEU A 24 -21.48 -1.82 -19.43
CA LEU A 24 -21.88 -0.99 -18.30
C LEU A 24 -20.60 -0.61 -17.57
N ALA A 25 -20.15 0.63 -17.74
CA ALA A 25 -19.07 1.23 -16.97
C ALA A 25 -19.46 1.11 -15.50
N ARG A 26 -18.92 0.08 -14.85
CA ARG A 26 -19.23 -0.25 -13.48
C ARG A 26 -18.44 0.76 -12.67
N ALA A 27 -19.13 1.73 -12.07
CA ALA A 27 -18.52 2.69 -11.17
C ALA A 27 -17.63 1.93 -10.18
N ALA A 28 -16.33 2.24 -10.17
CA ALA A 28 -15.38 1.59 -9.29
C ALA A 28 -15.84 1.81 -7.85
N GLY A 29 -15.93 0.72 -7.09
CA GLY A 29 -16.21 0.83 -5.66
C GLY A 29 -14.94 1.23 -4.90
N PRO A 30 -15.06 1.56 -3.60
CA PRO A 30 -13.92 1.66 -2.69
C PRO A 30 -12.91 0.51 -2.90
N ALA A 31 -11.66 0.87 -3.11
CA ALA A 31 -10.56 -0.05 -3.41
C ALA A 31 -9.43 0.13 -2.41
N THR A 32 -8.76 -0.96 -2.04
CA THR A 32 -7.51 -0.88 -1.28
C THR A 32 -6.35 -0.94 -2.26
N VAL A 33 -5.53 0.11 -2.26
CA VAL A 33 -4.40 0.31 -3.18
C VAL A 33 -3.13 0.62 -2.39
N SER A 34 -1.98 0.58 -3.05
CA SER A 34 -0.72 1.10 -2.50
C SER A 34 -0.33 2.42 -3.17
N VAL A 35 -0.01 3.44 -2.39
CA VAL A 35 0.50 4.73 -2.89
C VAL A 35 1.94 4.92 -2.43
N ARG A 36 2.84 5.26 -3.35
CA ARG A 36 4.23 5.65 -3.07
C ARG A 36 4.52 7.01 -3.70
N VAL A 37 5.31 7.82 -3.00
CA VAL A 37 5.82 9.09 -3.54
C VAL A 37 7.32 9.15 -3.34
N GLU A 38 8.04 9.29 -4.44
CA GLU A 38 9.48 9.49 -4.48
C GLU A 38 9.77 10.95 -4.83
N GLY A 39 10.65 11.60 -4.09
CA GLY A 39 11.15 12.95 -4.39
C GLY A 39 12.54 12.90 -5.03
N LEU A 40 13.12 14.07 -5.32
CA LEU A 40 14.44 14.16 -5.95
C LEU A 40 15.56 13.57 -5.06
N SER A 41 15.45 13.70 -3.74
CA SER A 41 16.47 13.24 -2.78
C SER A 41 16.10 11.98 -1.99
N GLY A 42 14.89 11.45 -2.14
CA GLY A 42 14.47 10.24 -1.42
C GLY A 42 12.96 10.02 -1.39
N THR A 43 12.53 8.94 -0.74
CA THR A 43 11.10 8.61 -0.59
C THR A 43 10.44 9.61 0.34
N LEU A 44 9.40 10.27 -0.15
CA LEU A 44 8.58 11.21 0.62
C LEU A 44 7.43 10.51 1.32
N ILE A 45 6.82 9.53 0.63
CA ILE A 45 5.77 8.67 1.17
C ILE A 45 6.14 7.24 0.80
N ALA A 46 6.55 6.45 1.79
CA ALA A 46 6.77 5.02 1.62
C ALA A 46 5.48 4.33 1.15
N PRO A 47 5.55 3.16 0.47
CA PRO A 47 4.39 2.37 0.06
C PRO A 47 3.34 2.26 1.16
N THR A 48 2.28 3.07 1.02
CA THR A 48 1.23 3.24 2.01
C THR A 48 -0.03 2.67 1.43
N GLN A 49 -0.57 1.62 2.04
CA GLN A 49 -1.90 1.16 1.61
C GLN A 49 -2.98 2.04 2.18
N VAL A 50 -3.90 2.44 1.30
CA VAL A 50 -5.07 3.22 1.65
C VAL A 50 -6.30 2.56 1.04
N THR A 51 -7.43 2.73 1.69
CA THR A 51 -8.73 2.33 1.15
C THR A 51 -9.46 3.59 0.71
N THR A 52 -9.71 3.71 -0.59
CA THR A 52 -10.48 4.81 -1.17
C THR A 52 -11.94 4.75 -0.71
N ALA A 53 -12.72 5.80 -0.96
CA ALA A 53 -14.10 5.89 -0.48
C ALA A 53 -15.02 6.37 -1.61
N SER A 54 -16.34 6.17 -1.49
CA SER A 54 -17.27 6.73 -2.48
C SER A 54 -17.49 8.24 -2.34
N ALA A 55 -17.09 8.83 -1.20
CA ALA A 55 -17.24 10.26 -0.96
C ALA A 55 -16.23 11.03 -1.83
N PRO A 56 -16.67 12.03 -2.63
CA PRO A 56 -15.76 12.80 -3.46
C PRO A 56 -14.67 13.49 -2.66
N MET A 57 -13.49 13.61 -3.27
CA MET A 57 -12.35 14.34 -2.72
C MET A 57 -12.35 15.77 -3.25
N VAL A 58 -12.31 16.75 -2.34
CA VAL A 58 -12.23 18.17 -2.67
C VAL A 58 -11.07 18.78 -1.88
N LYS A 59 -10.14 19.45 -2.57
CA LYS A 59 -8.94 19.98 -1.94
C LYS A 59 -9.11 21.41 -1.41
N ASP A 60 -9.83 22.25 -2.15
CA ASP A 60 -9.96 23.69 -1.88
C ASP A 60 -11.30 24.09 -1.24
N GLY A 61 -12.16 23.11 -0.96
CA GLY A 61 -13.49 23.31 -0.39
C GLY A 61 -14.58 23.65 -1.42
N ASN A 62 -14.26 23.79 -2.71
CA ASN A 62 -15.27 23.97 -3.75
C ASN A 62 -15.74 22.62 -4.31
N SER A 63 -17.01 22.26 -4.07
CA SER A 63 -17.58 20.99 -4.55
C SER A 63 -17.62 20.84 -6.08
N GLU A 64 -17.54 21.93 -6.84
CA GLU A 64 -17.43 21.86 -8.31
C GLU A 64 -16.05 21.36 -8.77
N HIS A 65 -15.05 21.43 -7.89
CA HIS A 65 -13.70 20.93 -8.11
C HIS A 65 -13.50 19.54 -7.48
N ALA A 66 -14.58 18.77 -7.37
CA ALA A 66 -14.54 17.45 -6.78
C ALA A 66 -13.93 16.43 -7.74
N CYS A 67 -12.97 15.66 -7.25
CA CYS A 67 -12.53 14.43 -7.91
C CYS A 67 -13.26 13.24 -7.28
N SER A 68 -13.40 12.16 -8.05
CA SER A 68 -14.01 10.94 -7.54
C SER A 68 -13.29 10.45 -6.28
N GLY A 69 -14.04 9.94 -5.31
CA GLY A 69 -13.47 9.42 -4.07
C GLY A 69 -12.65 8.14 -4.25
N THR A 70 -12.82 7.47 -5.39
CA THR A 70 -12.12 6.26 -5.81
C THR A 70 -10.95 6.52 -6.75
N SER A 71 -10.66 7.80 -7.04
CA SER A 71 -9.56 8.23 -7.91
C SER A 71 -8.17 8.07 -7.28
N ALA A 72 -7.13 8.08 -8.13
CA ALA A 72 -5.74 8.12 -7.70
C ALA A 72 -5.40 9.34 -6.84
N LEU A 73 -6.01 10.50 -7.11
CA LEU A 73 -5.81 11.71 -6.31
C LEU A 73 -6.47 11.59 -4.93
N ALA A 74 -7.61 10.92 -4.83
CA ALA A 74 -8.21 10.60 -3.53
C ALA A 74 -7.32 9.63 -2.74
N ALA A 75 -6.68 8.66 -3.40
CA ALA A 75 -5.68 7.81 -2.76
C ALA A 75 -4.45 8.61 -2.29
N LEU A 76 -3.93 9.54 -3.09
CA LEU A 76 -2.85 10.44 -2.67
C LEU A 76 -3.25 11.29 -1.46
N GLN A 77 -4.47 11.85 -1.46
CA GLN A 77 -5.01 12.61 -0.33
C GLN A 77 -5.00 11.78 0.96
N LEU A 78 -5.38 10.51 0.89
CA LEU A 78 -5.35 9.61 2.04
C LEU A 78 -3.91 9.28 2.47
N ALA A 79 -3.05 8.92 1.52
CA ALA A 79 -1.68 8.47 1.80
C ALA A 79 -0.80 9.59 2.37
N SER A 80 -1.00 10.82 1.90
CA SER A 80 -0.31 12.02 2.39
C SER A 80 -0.98 12.68 3.59
N ALA A 81 -2.13 12.15 4.06
CA ALA A 81 -3.00 12.84 5.01
C ALA A 81 -3.34 14.29 4.61
N GLY A 82 -3.46 14.53 3.29
CA GLY A 82 -3.70 15.84 2.71
C GLY A 82 -2.47 16.74 2.58
N ASN A 83 -1.27 16.25 2.89
CA ASN A 83 -0.01 16.97 2.69
C ASN A 83 0.44 16.96 1.23
N TRP A 84 -0.40 17.53 0.37
CA TRP A 84 -0.10 17.90 -1.01
C TRP A 84 -0.77 19.23 -1.30
N SER A 85 -0.37 19.93 -2.34
CA SER A 85 -1.00 21.20 -2.74
C SER A 85 -1.06 21.33 -4.25
N GLY A 86 -1.94 22.22 -4.71
CA GLY A 86 -2.24 22.35 -6.12
C GLY A 86 -3.51 23.18 -6.38
N PRO A 87 -3.51 24.09 -7.36
CA PRO A 87 -4.72 24.76 -7.78
C PRO A 87 -5.60 23.83 -8.63
N TRP A 88 -6.90 24.11 -8.66
CA TRP A 88 -7.79 23.54 -9.66
C TRP A 88 -7.51 24.16 -11.02
N ASN A 89 -7.34 23.32 -12.05
CA ASN A 89 -7.27 23.75 -13.43
C ASN A 89 -8.63 23.53 -14.11
N SER A 90 -9.34 24.64 -14.35
CA SER A 90 -10.67 24.61 -14.96
C SER A 90 -10.68 24.15 -16.42
N LYS A 91 -9.56 24.23 -17.14
CA LYS A 91 -9.46 23.78 -18.54
C LYS A 91 -9.41 22.26 -18.63
N PHE A 92 -8.73 21.62 -17.69
CA PHE A 92 -8.56 20.17 -17.67
C PHE A 92 -9.45 19.46 -16.64
N HIS A 93 -10.25 20.21 -15.87
CA HIS A 93 -11.12 19.66 -14.82
C HIS A 93 -10.38 18.75 -13.83
N GLN A 94 -9.18 19.16 -13.42
CA GLN A 94 -8.33 18.42 -12.48
C GLN A 94 -7.50 19.38 -11.61
N TYR A 95 -7.01 18.88 -10.47
CA TYR A 95 -5.99 19.60 -9.71
C TYR A 95 -4.61 19.43 -10.33
N GLU A 96 -3.89 20.52 -10.47
CA GLU A 96 -2.46 20.47 -10.76
C GLU A 96 -1.70 20.18 -9.48
N ILE A 97 -1.00 19.05 -9.39
CA ILE A 97 -0.22 18.74 -8.19
C ILE A 97 1.07 19.55 -8.24
N TYR A 98 1.23 20.50 -7.31
CA TYR A 98 2.41 21.34 -7.19
C TYR A 98 3.37 20.83 -6.13
N SER A 99 2.84 20.38 -4.99
CA SER A 99 3.68 19.88 -3.90
C SER A 99 3.15 18.59 -3.32
N ILE A 100 4.04 17.71 -2.88
CA ILE A 100 3.72 16.55 -2.06
C ILE A 100 4.73 16.47 -0.92
N ALA A 101 4.24 16.29 0.31
CA ALA A 101 5.05 16.13 1.51
C ALA A 101 6.13 17.20 1.73
N GLY A 102 5.90 18.43 1.25
CA GLY A 102 6.82 19.56 1.38
C GLY A 102 7.77 19.78 0.20
N GLU A 103 7.90 18.83 -0.73
CA GLU A 103 8.64 19.02 -1.98
C GLU A 103 7.73 19.66 -3.03
N SER A 104 8.22 20.65 -3.78
CA SER A 104 7.42 21.44 -4.72
C SER A 104 8.06 21.51 -6.10
N HIS A 105 7.23 21.37 -7.14
CA HIS A 105 7.59 21.48 -8.54
C HIS A 105 6.54 22.33 -9.25
N LEU A 106 6.85 23.62 -9.39
CA LEU A 106 5.99 24.59 -10.06
C LEU A 106 6.38 24.69 -11.52
N PHE A 107 5.39 24.82 -12.39
CA PHE A 107 5.63 25.04 -13.81
C PHE A 107 5.89 26.52 -14.09
N GLU A 108 7.03 26.83 -14.66
CA GLU A 108 7.48 28.14 -15.09
C GLU A 108 7.58 28.17 -16.63
N ALA A 109 6.69 28.90 -17.30
CA ALA A 109 6.55 28.87 -18.76
C ALA A 109 7.83 29.20 -19.55
N GLU A 110 8.72 30.01 -18.96
CA GLU A 110 9.97 30.46 -19.59
C GLU A 110 11.19 29.65 -19.13
N ALA A 111 11.04 28.70 -18.20
CA ALA A 111 12.14 27.90 -17.71
C ALA A 111 12.60 26.88 -18.76
N SER A 112 13.92 26.73 -18.90
CA SER A 112 14.53 25.74 -19.80
C SER A 112 14.35 24.29 -19.30
N ALA A 113 13.98 24.11 -18.04
CA ALA A 113 13.63 22.85 -17.41
C ALA A 113 12.52 23.09 -16.37
N ASN A 114 11.43 22.34 -16.49
CA ASN A 114 10.29 22.37 -15.60
C ASN A 114 10.09 21.00 -14.98
N TYR A 115 10.19 20.93 -13.65
CA TYR A 115 9.81 19.71 -12.95
C TYR A 115 8.31 19.68 -12.72
N TYR A 116 7.75 18.47 -12.70
CA TYR A 116 6.35 18.23 -12.38
C TYR A 116 6.21 16.87 -11.70
N TRP A 117 5.07 16.63 -11.03
CA TRP A 117 4.76 15.31 -10.48
C TRP A 117 4.25 14.40 -11.58
N SER A 118 5.10 13.50 -12.08
CA SER A 118 4.70 12.39 -12.94
C SER A 118 3.87 11.40 -12.12
N PHE A 119 2.81 10.88 -12.73
CA PHE A 119 1.86 9.93 -12.14
C PHE A 119 1.90 8.62 -12.93
N TRP A 120 2.13 7.53 -12.22
CA TRP A 120 2.18 6.18 -12.77
C TRP A 120 1.19 5.29 -12.03
N LEU A 121 0.54 4.41 -12.78
CA LEU A 121 -0.41 3.41 -12.29
C LEU A 121 0.04 2.03 -12.78
N ASP A 122 0.25 1.10 -11.85
CA ASP A 122 0.68 -0.27 -12.13
C ASP A 122 1.87 -0.34 -13.09
N GLU A 123 2.91 0.44 -12.79
CA GLU A 123 4.16 0.50 -13.55
C GLU A 123 4.05 1.08 -14.97
N HIS A 124 2.93 1.70 -15.31
CA HIS A 124 2.76 2.44 -16.56
C HIS A 124 2.65 3.93 -16.27
N GLU A 125 3.16 4.77 -17.17
CA GLU A 125 2.86 6.20 -17.11
C GLU A 125 1.37 6.39 -17.37
N ALA A 126 0.69 7.13 -16.49
CA ALA A 126 -0.74 7.31 -16.60
C ALA A 126 -1.08 8.17 -17.83
N THR A 127 -2.06 7.72 -18.62
CA THR A 127 -2.56 8.47 -19.78
C THR A 127 -3.66 9.48 -19.43
N GLU A 128 -4.12 9.47 -18.19
CA GLU A 128 -5.16 10.34 -17.65
C GLU A 128 -4.70 10.99 -16.34
N GLY A 129 -5.40 12.06 -15.95
CA GLY A 129 -5.09 12.77 -14.71
C GLY A 129 -5.40 11.95 -13.47
N ALA A 130 -4.73 12.24 -12.35
CA ALA A 130 -4.96 11.54 -11.09
C ALA A 130 -6.41 11.68 -10.56
N CYS A 131 -7.16 12.71 -10.98
CA CYS A 131 -8.59 12.85 -10.65
C CYS A 131 -9.50 11.89 -11.43
N GLU A 132 -9.10 11.50 -12.64
CA GLU A 132 -9.89 10.68 -13.56
C GLU A 132 -9.54 9.19 -13.40
N ALA A 133 -8.30 8.88 -13.02
CA ALA A 133 -7.83 7.51 -12.82
C ALA A 133 -8.55 6.78 -11.68
N GLU A 134 -9.54 5.97 -12.04
CA GLU A 134 -10.34 5.16 -11.12
C GLU A 134 -9.61 3.88 -10.72
N LEU A 135 -9.39 3.73 -9.42
CA LEU A 135 -8.56 2.65 -8.89
C LEU A 135 -9.33 1.35 -8.65
N GLN A 136 -8.65 0.23 -8.87
CA GLN A 136 -9.09 -1.11 -8.55
C GLN A 136 -8.35 -1.67 -7.33
N PRO A 137 -8.91 -2.70 -6.64
CA PRO A 137 -8.23 -3.33 -5.53
C PRO A 137 -6.89 -3.95 -5.97
N GLY A 138 -5.81 -3.55 -5.30
CA GLY A 138 -4.46 -4.05 -5.55
C GLY A 138 -3.58 -3.09 -6.37
N ASP A 139 -4.15 -2.06 -6.98
CA ASP A 139 -3.39 -1.11 -7.81
C ASP A 139 -2.24 -0.44 -7.05
N ARG A 140 -1.21 -0.07 -7.79
CA ARG A 140 -0.01 0.62 -7.33
C ARG A 140 0.09 1.99 -7.97
N VAL A 141 -0.09 3.01 -7.15
CA VAL A 141 0.04 4.42 -7.52
C VAL A 141 1.43 4.91 -7.15
N LEU A 142 2.12 5.51 -8.12
CA LEU A 142 3.42 6.12 -7.92
C LEU A 142 3.41 7.57 -8.40
N PHE A 143 3.87 8.49 -7.55
CA PHE A 143 4.22 9.85 -7.94
C PHE A 143 5.72 10.08 -7.81
N PHE A 144 6.32 10.76 -8.78
CA PHE A 144 7.71 11.18 -8.72
C PHE A 144 8.01 12.40 -9.62
N PRO A 145 9.11 13.13 -9.41
CA PRO A 145 9.49 14.26 -10.24
C PRO A 145 9.86 13.81 -11.67
N GLY A 146 9.04 14.19 -12.65
CA GLY A 146 9.39 14.23 -14.06
C GLY A 146 10.01 15.59 -14.41
N CYS A 147 10.71 15.69 -15.54
CA CYS A 147 11.25 16.94 -16.04
C CYS A 147 10.89 17.13 -17.51
N PHE A 148 10.37 18.32 -17.84
CA PHE A 148 10.04 18.76 -19.20
C PHE A 148 10.85 20.00 -19.58
N GLY A 149 11.54 19.98 -20.72
CA GLY A 149 12.30 21.12 -21.23
C GLY A 149 13.66 20.72 -21.81
N ALA A 150 14.30 21.64 -22.54
CA ALA A 150 15.55 21.38 -23.25
C ALA A 150 16.76 21.15 -22.31
N ALA A 151 16.70 21.67 -21.08
CA ALA A 151 17.73 21.50 -20.06
C ALA A 151 17.45 20.33 -19.10
N CYS A 152 16.41 19.53 -19.35
CA CYS A 152 16.08 18.40 -18.48
C CYS A 152 17.05 17.23 -18.66
N PRO A 153 17.38 16.52 -17.57
CA PRO A 153 18.05 15.24 -17.69
C PRO A 153 17.13 14.22 -18.39
N PRO A 154 17.67 13.07 -18.83
CA PRO A 154 16.85 11.94 -19.27
C PRO A 154 15.78 11.60 -18.23
N ALA A 155 14.56 11.34 -18.69
CA ALA A 155 13.46 10.97 -17.80
C ALA A 155 13.83 9.72 -17.01
N PRO A 156 13.70 9.73 -15.67
CA PRO A 156 14.08 8.58 -14.87
C PRO A 156 13.08 7.44 -15.07
N ALA A 157 13.59 6.22 -15.29
CA ALA A 157 12.75 5.03 -15.36
C ALA A 157 12.44 4.51 -13.94
N PRO A 158 11.19 4.24 -13.57
CA PRO A 158 10.88 3.68 -12.26
C PRO A 158 11.41 2.27 -12.09
N LEU A 159 11.98 1.99 -10.92
CA LEU A 159 12.38 0.64 -10.54
C LEU A 159 11.22 -0.13 -9.88
N GLY A 160 11.15 -1.42 -10.17
CA GLY A 160 10.48 -2.43 -9.37
C GLY A 160 11.49 -3.35 -8.72
N ILE A 161 11.24 -3.70 -7.46
CA ILE A 161 11.98 -4.71 -6.73
C ILE A 161 11.03 -5.83 -6.33
N GLU A 162 11.41 -7.06 -6.63
CA GLU A 162 10.68 -8.28 -6.28
C GLU A 162 11.55 -9.11 -5.33
N ALA A 163 11.01 -9.38 -4.15
CA ALA A 163 11.63 -10.25 -3.15
C ALA A 163 10.54 -11.14 -2.52
N PRO A 164 10.89 -12.37 -2.08
CA PRO A 164 9.98 -13.17 -1.27
C PRO A 164 9.51 -12.39 -0.04
N PRO A 165 8.21 -12.46 0.32
CA PRO A 165 7.70 -11.75 1.49
C PRO A 165 8.27 -12.28 2.81
N SER A 166 8.82 -13.50 2.81
CA SER A 166 9.45 -14.12 3.96
C SER A 166 10.63 -15.01 3.58
N ALA A 167 11.57 -15.20 4.51
CA ALA A 167 12.74 -16.08 4.38
C ALA A 167 13.17 -16.66 5.75
N ASN A 168 13.89 -17.78 5.75
CA ASN A 168 14.58 -18.23 6.95
C ASN A 168 15.93 -17.50 7.13
N VAL A 169 16.40 -17.43 8.37
CA VAL A 169 17.80 -17.03 8.67
C VAL A 169 18.77 -17.94 7.89
N GLU A 170 19.81 -17.34 7.32
CA GLU A 170 20.80 -17.96 6.41
C GLU A 170 20.25 -18.50 5.07
N GLU A 171 18.93 -18.47 4.83
CA GLU A 171 18.36 -18.85 3.54
C GLU A 171 18.76 -17.84 2.46
N ALA A 172 19.26 -18.36 1.35
CA ALA A 172 19.56 -17.56 0.18
C ALA A 172 18.26 -17.20 -0.54
N ILE A 173 17.91 -15.91 -0.58
CA ILE A 173 16.80 -15.44 -1.40
C ILE A 173 17.30 -14.71 -2.64
N THR A 174 16.56 -14.85 -3.74
CA THR A 174 16.81 -14.08 -4.95
C THR A 174 15.94 -12.83 -4.95
N ILE A 175 16.58 -11.68 -5.12
CA ILE A 175 15.93 -10.39 -5.38
C ILE A 175 16.04 -10.11 -6.87
N LYS A 176 14.95 -9.61 -7.47
CA LYS A 176 14.96 -9.14 -8.85
C LYS A 176 14.67 -7.65 -8.90
N VAL A 177 15.44 -6.91 -9.68
CA VAL A 177 15.25 -5.49 -9.96
C VAL A 177 15.00 -5.30 -11.44
N LYS A 178 13.92 -4.58 -11.75
CA LYS A 178 13.51 -4.21 -13.10
C LYS A 178 13.31 -2.71 -13.18
N SER A 179 13.47 -2.12 -14.35
CA SER A 179 13.04 -0.77 -14.67
C SER A 179 11.83 -0.83 -15.60
N TYR A 180 10.96 0.16 -15.53
CA TYR A 180 9.77 0.25 -16.39
C TYR A 180 9.87 1.44 -17.33
N GLY A 181 9.61 1.18 -18.61
CA GLY A 181 9.35 2.23 -19.61
C GLY A 181 7.97 2.86 -19.42
N SER A 182 7.69 3.95 -20.12
CA SER A 182 6.38 4.65 -20.01
C SER A 182 5.19 3.75 -20.39
N GLY A 183 5.40 2.79 -21.30
CA GLY A 183 4.41 1.77 -21.68
C GLY A 183 4.36 0.56 -20.74
N GLY A 184 5.06 0.60 -19.61
CA GLY A 184 5.14 -0.49 -18.63
C GLY A 184 6.04 -1.66 -19.03
N GLU A 185 6.83 -1.51 -20.09
CA GLU A 185 7.79 -2.54 -20.49
C GLU A 185 8.86 -2.71 -19.41
N ALA A 186 8.96 -3.93 -18.87
CA ALA A 186 9.92 -4.24 -17.84
C ALA A 186 11.26 -4.70 -18.45
N ALA A 187 12.36 -4.08 -18.04
CA ALA A 187 13.71 -4.49 -18.39
C ALA A 187 14.52 -4.82 -17.12
N ALA A 188 15.33 -5.88 -17.18
CA ALA A 188 16.23 -6.22 -16.07
C ALA A 188 17.31 -5.14 -15.90
N VAL A 189 17.60 -4.75 -14.66
CA VAL A 189 18.59 -3.71 -14.36
C VAL A 189 19.85 -4.34 -13.81
N SER A 190 20.92 -4.33 -14.60
CA SER A 190 22.26 -4.76 -14.16
C SER A 190 22.94 -3.69 -13.32
N GLY A 191 23.63 -4.09 -12.25
CA GLY A 191 24.37 -3.18 -11.38
C GLY A 191 23.51 -2.28 -10.49
N ALA A 192 22.21 -2.56 -10.33
CA ALA A 192 21.37 -1.86 -9.36
C ALA A 192 21.87 -2.15 -7.94
N SER A 193 22.04 -1.11 -7.14
CA SER A 193 22.41 -1.22 -5.73
C SER A 193 21.19 -1.63 -4.91
N ILE A 194 21.36 -2.66 -4.08
CA ILE A 194 20.37 -3.11 -3.10
C ILE A 194 20.93 -2.85 -1.71
N GLU A 195 20.26 -1.95 -0.98
CA GLU A 195 20.57 -1.60 0.40
C GLU A 195 19.54 -2.19 1.36
N GLY A 196 19.85 -2.23 2.66
CA GLY A 196 18.95 -2.74 3.71
C GLY A 196 19.15 -4.21 4.06
N ALA A 197 19.96 -4.94 3.28
CA ALA A 197 20.59 -6.17 3.72
C ALA A 197 21.81 -5.89 4.61
N GLN A 198 22.48 -6.93 5.11
CA GLN A 198 23.68 -6.78 5.96
C GLN A 198 24.89 -6.19 5.22
N SER A 199 24.83 -6.14 3.89
CA SER A 199 25.79 -5.47 3.02
C SER A 199 25.06 -4.93 1.81
N THR A 200 25.63 -3.89 1.18
CA THR A 200 25.16 -3.41 -0.12
C THR A 200 25.51 -4.44 -1.19
N LEU A 201 24.52 -4.84 -1.99
CA LEU A 201 24.67 -5.81 -3.06
C LEU A 201 24.38 -5.14 -4.41
N SER A 202 24.85 -5.76 -5.49
CA SER A 202 24.54 -5.31 -6.85
C SER A 202 23.94 -6.43 -7.66
N THR A 203 22.96 -6.09 -8.50
CA THR A 203 22.33 -7.06 -9.41
C THR A 203 23.25 -7.47 -10.55
N ASP A 204 23.11 -8.72 -11.00
CA ASP A 204 23.78 -9.27 -12.16
C ASP A 204 23.13 -8.81 -13.49
N ALA A 205 23.61 -9.35 -14.61
CA ALA A 205 23.08 -9.05 -15.94
C ALA A 205 21.59 -9.39 -16.14
N ASN A 206 21.02 -10.27 -15.30
CA ASN A 206 19.61 -10.64 -15.31
C ASN A 206 18.79 -9.81 -14.31
N GLY A 207 19.39 -8.75 -13.73
CA GLY A 207 18.76 -7.94 -12.71
C GLY A 207 18.54 -8.68 -11.40
N SER A 208 19.32 -9.73 -11.13
CA SER A 208 19.14 -10.58 -9.95
C SER A 208 20.28 -10.41 -8.95
N ALA A 209 19.98 -10.46 -7.67
CA ALA A 209 20.98 -10.52 -6.60
C ALA A 209 20.59 -11.59 -5.57
N LEU A 210 21.58 -12.30 -5.03
CA LEU A 210 21.39 -13.28 -3.97
C LEU A 210 21.65 -12.61 -2.61
N VAL A 211 20.71 -12.74 -1.68
CA VAL A 211 20.79 -12.12 -0.35
C VAL A 211 20.62 -13.17 0.73
N HIS A 212 21.38 -13.01 1.81
CA HIS A 212 21.24 -13.78 3.05
C HIS A 212 21.06 -12.82 4.22
N PHE A 213 20.36 -13.28 5.24
CA PHE A 213 20.16 -12.55 6.48
C PHE A 213 20.62 -13.44 7.64
N SER A 214 21.58 -12.96 8.45
CA SER A 214 22.08 -13.72 9.60
C SER A 214 21.31 -13.50 10.90
N ALA A 215 20.23 -12.72 10.85
CA ALA A 215 19.35 -12.50 11.99
C ALA A 215 17.88 -12.45 11.56
N PRO A 216 16.95 -12.89 12.43
CA PRO A 216 15.53 -12.68 12.20
C PRO A 216 15.19 -11.19 12.30
N GLY A 217 14.19 -10.74 11.54
CA GLY A 217 13.77 -9.34 11.55
C GLY A 217 12.88 -8.97 10.37
N ILE A 218 12.44 -7.72 10.35
CA ILE A 218 11.83 -7.09 9.17
C ILE A 218 12.92 -6.29 8.47
N TYR A 219 13.18 -6.62 7.22
CA TYR A 219 14.17 -5.95 6.40
C TYR A 219 13.45 -5.19 5.29
N THR A 220 13.63 -3.88 5.26
CA THR A 220 13.28 -3.08 4.08
C THR A 220 14.49 -3.06 3.16
N LEU A 221 14.29 -3.42 1.90
CA LEU A 221 15.31 -3.51 0.88
C LEU A 221 15.08 -2.38 -0.11
N TRP A 222 16.08 -1.53 -0.35
CA TRP A 222 16.00 -0.40 -1.27
C TRP A 222 16.80 -0.68 -2.52
N ALA A 223 16.16 -0.64 -3.68
CA ALA A 223 16.80 -0.70 -4.98
C ALA A 223 17.02 0.71 -5.53
N SER A 224 18.25 0.98 -5.99
CA SER A 224 18.61 2.22 -6.66
C SER A 224 19.55 1.97 -7.85
N ALA A 225 19.44 2.82 -8.87
CA ALA A 225 20.35 2.85 -10.02
C ALA A 225 20.44 4.27 -10.59
N PRO A 226 21.52 4.64 -11.30
CA PRO A 226 21.64 5.95 -11.92
C PRO A 226 20.48 6.26 -12.87
N ALA A 227 19.95 7.50 -12.82
CA ALA A 227 18.84 7.95 -13.65
C ALA A 227 17.57 7.07 -13.57
N THR A 228 17.26 6.57 -12.36
CA THR A 228 16.05 5.77 -12.11
C THR A 228 15.30 6.29 -10.89
N VAL A 229 14.00 5.97 -10.80
CA VAL A 229 13.22 6.20 -9.58
C VAL A 229 13.38 4.97 -8.70
N ARG A 230 13.90 5.17 -7.48
CA ARG A 230 14.15 4.11 -6.49
C ARG A 230 12.90 3.31 -6.12
N SER A 231 13.11 2.11 -5.59
CA SER A 231 12.04 1.19 -5.19
C SER A 231 12.37 0.48 -3.90
N GLU A 232 11.35 -0.08 -3.23
CA GLU A 232 11.57 -0.85 -1.99
C GLU A 232 10.67 -2.08 -1.89
N ALA A 233 11.19 -3.09 -1.20
CA ALA A 233 10.49 -4.31 -0.82
C ALA A 233 10.70 -4.60 0.66
N ILE A 234 9.75 -5.29 1.29
CA ILE A 234 9.87 -5.74 2.68
C ILE A 234 10.00 -7.26 2.69
N VAL A 235 11.02 -7.76 3.37
CA VAL A 235 11.25 -9.18 3.61
C VAL A 235 11.18 -9.46 5.10
N CYS A 236 10.38 -10.47 5.46
CA CYS A 236 10.26 -10.94 6.83
C CYS A 236 11.16 -12.16 7.07
N VAL A 237 12.21 -12.01 7.86
CA VAL A 237 13.17 -13.09 8.15
C VAL A 237 12.88 -13.71 9.51
N HIS A 238 12.78 -15.04 9.56
CA HIS A 238 12.54 -15.79 10.79
C HIS A 238 13.58 -16.89 11.04
N ALA A 239 13.87 -17.16 12.32
CA ALA A 239 14.73 -18.26 12.77
C ALA A 239 13.93 -19.56 13.02
N GLY A 240 12.78 -19.72 12.34
CA GLY A 240 11.82 -20.77 12.62
C GLY A 240 10.83 -20.31 13.68
N ASN A 241 10.61 -21.07 14.75
CA ASN A 241 9.63 -20.79 15.80
C ASN A 241 10.07 -19.64 16.73
N ASP A 242 10.27 -18.44 16.22
CA ASP A 242 10.73 -17.27 16.98
C ASP A 242 9.61 -16.27 17.31
N GLY A 243 8.38 -16.52 16.84
CA GLY A 243 7.27 -15.58 17.02
C GLY A 243 7.33 -14.40 16.05
N ASN A 244 8.36 -14.32 15.20
CA ASN A 244 8.53 -13.29 14.20
C ASN A 244 7.91 -13.78 12.87
N CYS A 245 7.45 -12.87 12.03
CA CYS A 245 6.97 -13.22 10.68
C CYS A 245 5.82 -14.24 10.60
N GLY A 246 5.09 -14.47 11.69
CA GLY A 246 3.99 -15.44 11.73
C GLY A 246 4.36 -16.86 12.12
N THR A 247 5.59 -17.08 12.55
CA THR A 247 5.97 -18.30 13.26
C THR A 247 5.50 -18.22 14.72
N THR A 248 5.37 -19.36 15.41
CA THR A 248 4.91 -19.38 16.81
C THR A 248 6.09 -19.69 17.72
N ALA A 249 6.47 -18.79 18.63
CA ALA A 249 7.51 -19.08 19.62
C ALA A 249 7.05 -20.15 20.62
N PRO A 250 7.84 -21.20 20.92
CA PRO A 250 7.56 -22.06 22.06
C PRO A 250 7.78 -21.22 23.32
N GLY A 251 6.77 -21.15 24.19
CA GLY A 251 6.71 -20.21 25.32
C GLY A 251 8.05 -19.96 26.03
N ALA A 252 8.61 -18.78 25.84
CA ALA A 252 9.78 -18.30 26.55
C ALA A 252 9.53 -16.90 27.11
N SER A 253 9.81 -16.75 28.41
CA SER A 253 9.68 -15.53 29.19
C SER A 253 10.47 -14.36 28.59
N ALA A 254 9.90 -13.16 28.72
CA ALA A 254 10.43 -11.89 28.25
C ALA A 254 11.89 -11.62 28.71
N GLY A 255 12.83 -11.67 27.76
CA GLY A 255 14.16 -11.08 27.88
C GLY A 255 14.23 -9.83 27.01
N SER A 256 14.33 -8.66 27.64
CA SER A 256 14.46 -7.35 26.98
C SER A 256 15.92 -7.10 26.61
N THR A 257 16.21 -6.87 25.33
CA THR A 257 17.47 -6.26 24.86
C THR A 257 17.18 -4.88 24.29
N THR A 258 17.74 -3.86 24.93
CA THR A 258 17.64 -2.45 24.56
C THR A 258 18.78 -2.08 23.61
N SER A 259 18.44 -1.58 22.41
CA SER A 259 19.37 -0.89 21.51
C SER A 259 19.12 0.62 21.59
N THR A 260 20.18 1.37 21.89
CA THR A 260 20.16 2.83 22.11
C THR A 260 20.46 3.55 20.80
N VAL A 261 19.48 4.26 20.24
CA VAL A 261 19.66 5.19 19.10
C VAL A 261 19.46 6.63 19.60
N ALA A 262 20.26 7.56 19.09
CA ALA A 262 20.29 8.98 19.46
C ALA A 262 18.93 9.68 19.24
N PRO A 263 18.58 10.71 20.04
CA PRO A 263 17.22 11.23 20.10
C PRO A 263 16.91 12.15 18.92
N THR A 264 16.16 11.64 17.95
CA THR A 264 15.35 12.44 17.03
C THR A 264 14.31 13.21 17.83
N ALA A 265 13.94 14.42 17.40
CA ALA A 265 12.95 15.26 18.08
C ALA A 265 11.66 14.47 18.37
N VAL A 266 11.19 14.53 19.61
CA VAL A 266 10.06 13.75 20.12
C VAL A 266 8.76 14.24 19.47
N TYR A 267 8.28 13.51 18.47
CA TYR A 267 6.96 13.76 17.88
C TYR A 267 5.86 13.18 18.77
N LYS A 268 4.96 14.05 19.25
CA LYS A 268 3.71 13.66 19.93
C LYS A 268 2.54 14.10 19.07
N GLY A 269 1.73 13.15 18.64
CA GLY A 269 0.60 13.42 17.74
C GLY A 269 -0.20 12.15 17.42
N PRO A 270 -1.39 12.29 16.81
CA PRO A 270 -2.26 11.16 16.50
C PRO A 270 -1.65 10.17 15.51
N PHE A 271 -0.61 10.57 14.77
CA PHE A 271 0.12 9.76 13.81
C PHE A 271 1.48 9.28 14.33
N ALA A 272 1.80 9.54 15.60
CA ALA A 272 3.10 9.19 16.14
C ALA A 272 3.33 7.67 16.16
N VAL A 273 2.25 6.90 16.27
CA VAL A 273 2.23 5.44 16.22
C VAL A 273 0.96 4.98 15.49
N VAL A 274 1.11 4.39 14.30
CA VAL A 274 0.00 3.90 13.48
C VAL A 274 0.16 2.39 13.29
N ALA A 275 -0.77 1.61 13.84
CA ALA A 275 -0.82 0.17 13.62
C ALA A 275 -1.74 -0.19 12.43
N LYS A 276 -1.39 -1.25 11.72
CA LYS A 276 -2.10 -1.71 10.52
C LYS A 276 -2.19 -3.23 10.51
N ALA A 277 -3.39 -3.76 10.27
CA ALA A 277 -3.60 -5.17 10.01
C ALA A 277 -3.04 -5.61 8.65
N ALA A 278 -2.55 -6.84 8.56
CA ALA A 278 -2.15 -7.52 7.34
C ALA A 278 -2.92 -8.83 7.19
N GLY A 279 -3.32 -9.17 5.96
CA GLY A 279 -3.99 -10.43 5.65
C GLY A 279 -5.46 -10.54 6.09
N ILE A 280 -6.03 -9.49 6.71
CA ILE A 280 -7.44 -9.43 7.12
C ILE A 280 -8.07 -8.18 6.54
N LEU A 281 -9.19 -8.34 5.82
CA LEU A 281 -9.88 -7.27 5.13
C LEU A 281 -11.12 -6.81 5.92
N ASP A 282 -11.32 -5.50 6.08
CA ASP A 282 -12.54 -4.96 6.70
C ASP A 282 -13.77 -5.28 5.83
N GLY A 283 -14.86 -5.64 6.49
CA GLY A 283 -16.11 -6.08 5.88
C GLY A 283 -16.08 -7.50 5.29
N HIS A 284 -14.92 -8.14 5.16
CA HIS A 284 -14.82 -9.40 4.43
C HIS A 284 -15.53 -10.56 5.14
N VAL A 285 -16.05 -11.49 4.33
CA VAL A 285 -16.77 -12.68 4.80
C VAL A 285 -15.98 -13.93 4.42
N TYR A 286 -15.27 -14.48 5.39
CA TYR A 286 -14.53 -15.71 5.24
C TYR A 286 -15.45 -16.94 5.38
N SER A 287 -15.10 -18.01 4.67
CA SER A 287 -15.73 -19.32 4.89
C SER A 287 -15.27 -19.94 6.22
N SER A 288 -16.03 -20.89 6.76
CA SER A 288 -15.70 -21.64 8.00
C SER A 288 -14.28 -22.20 8.03
N HIS A 289 -13.74 -22.58 6.87
CA HIS A 289 -12.39 -23.13 6.73
C HIS A 289 -11.38 -22.10 6.22
N GLY A 290 -11.84 -20.94 5.74
CA GLY A 290 -11.01 -19.84 5.22
C GLY A 290 -10.86 -18.67 6.19
N GLY A 291 -11.40 -18.76 7.41
CA GLY A 291 -11.23 -17.73 8.43
C GLY A 291 -9.75 -17.51 8.79
N PRO A 292 -9.31 -16.26 9.02
CA PRO A 292 -7.92 -15.97 9.32
C PRO A 292 -7.51 -16.66 10.62
N ARG A 293 -6.48 -17.50 10.54
CA ARG A 293 -5.81 -18.07 11.72
C ARG A 293 -4.65 -17.23 12.18
N VAL A 294 -4.02 -16.49 11.28
CA VAL A 294 -2.90 -15.61 11.58
C VAL A 294 -3.42 -14.18 11.62
N LEU A 295 -3.24 -13.51 12.76
CA LEU A 295 -3.49 -12.09 12.93
C LEU A 295 -2.16 -11.37 12.82
N ALA A 296 -1.88 -10.74 11.67
CA ALA A 296 -0.61 -10.08 11.42
C ALA A 296 -0.78 -8.59 11.17
N GLY A 297 0.33 -7.86 11.20
CA GLY A 297 0.34 -6.44 10.88
C GLY A 297 1.68 -5.76 11.13
N SER A 298 1.69 -4.46 10.88
CA SER A 298 2.84 -3.59 11.11
C SER A 298 2.46 -2.34 11.88
N VAL A 299 3.47 -1.66 12.41
CA VAL A 299 3.36 -0.41 13.15
C VAL A 299 4.37 0.57 12.57
N LEU A 300 3.86 1.66 12.01
CA LEU A 300 4.68 2.82 11.67
C LEU A 300 4.78 3.69 12.93
N ALA A 301 5.99 4.01 13.37
CA ALA A 301 6.20 4.83 14.55
C ALA A 301 7.40 5.75 14.39
N HIS A 302 7.30 6.97 14.94
CA HIS A 302 8.40 7.93 14.99
C HIS A 302 9.42 7.65 16.11
N GLY A 303 9.06 6.74 17.03
CA GLY A 303 9.93 6.25 18.10
C GLY A 303 9.90 4.72 18.20
N SER A 304 10.72 4.15 19.07
CA SER A 304 10.74 2.71 19.30
C SER A 304 9.39 2.22 19.84
N VAL A 305 8.77 1.29 19.14
CA VAL A 305 7.53 0.63 19.58
C VAL A 305 7.81 -0.16 20.86
N SER A 306 7.09 0.13 21.94
CA SER A 306 7.24 -0.51 23.24
C SER A 306 6.30 -1.70 23.44
N SER A 307 5.14 -1.68 22.77
CA SER A 307 4.19 -2.79 22.80
C SER A 307 3.21 -2.75 21.64
N VAL A 308 2.76 -3.94 21.22
CA VAL A 308 1.62 -4.16 20.35
C VAL A 308 0.65 -5.09 21.06
N THR A 309 -0.61 -4.69 21.12
CA THR A 309 -1.70 -5.43 21.77
C THR A 309 -2.85 -5.63 20.81
N LEU A 310 -3.46 -6.81 20.87
CA LEU A 310 -4.64 -7.17 20.11
C LEU A 310 -5.82 -7.31 21.05
N GLU A 311 -7.00 -6.90 20.60
CA GLU A 311 -8.28 -7.22 21.22
C GLU A 311 -9.18 -7.84 20.16
N LEU A 312 -9.52 -9.12 20.33
CA LEU A 312 -10.39 -9.84 19.41
C LEU A 312 -11.74 -10.13 20.08
N ARG A 313 -12.81 -9.64 19.47
CA ARG A 313 -14.19 -9.82 19.93
C ARG A 313 -14.98 -10.58 18.90
N ARG A 314 -15.90 -11.43 19.35
CA ARG A 314 -16.81 -12.22 18.52
C ARG A 314 -18.25 -12.03 18.99
N GLN A 315 -19.14 -11.80 18.03
CA GLN A 315 -20.59 -11.81 18.21
C GLN A 315 -21.22 -12.88 17.32
N HIS A 316 -22.04 -13.75 17.90
CA HIS A 316 -22.71 -14.81 17.15
C HIS A 316 -24.08 -15.12 17.77
N ARG A 317 -25.15 -15.00 16.97
CA ARG A 317 -26.55 -15.23 17.40
C ARG A 317 -26.90 -14.51 18.71
N GLY A 318 -26.54 -13.23 18.81
CA GLY A 318 -26.79 -12.40 19.99
C GLY A 318 -25.87 -12.64 21.20
N ARG A 319 -25.00 -13.65 21.16
CA ARG A 319 -24.00 -13.91 22.21
C ARG A 319 -22.68 -13.23 21.88
N CYS A 320 -22.03 -12.67 22.90
CA CYS A 320 -20.75 -11.99 22.79
C CYS A 320 -19.67 -12.72 23.57
N SER A 321 -18.48 -12.78 22.98
CA SER A 321 -17.30 -13.41 23.55
C SER A 321 -16.06 -12.61 23.18
N THR A 322 -15.04 -12.64 24.02
CA THR A 322 -13.73 -12.04 23.74
C THR A 322 -12.67 -13.10 23.81
N TYR A 323 -11.64 -12.96 22.98
CA TYR A 323 -10.48 -13.83 23.03
C TYR A 323 -9.62 -13.46 24.23
N ASP A 324 -9.33 -14.45 25.05
CA ASP A 324 -8.41 -14.32 26.18
C ASP A 324 -7.06 -14.88 25.75
N GLY A 325 -6.08 -13.99 25.56
CA GLY A 325 -4.74 -14.39 25.11
C GLY A 325 -3.91 -15.17 26.14
N THR A 326 -4.35 -15.27 27.40
CA THR A 326 -3.67 -16.09 28.41
C THR A 326 -4.16 -17.53 28.38
N THR A 327 -5.47 -17.73 28.20
CA THR A 327 -6.07 -19.07 28.08
C THR A 327 -6.22 -19.55 26.63
N GLU A 328 -5.90 -18.65 25.69
CA GLU A 328 -6.00 -18.80 24.24
C GLU A 328 -7.38 -19.24 23.75
N ARG A 329 -8.45 -18.79 24.41
CA ARG A 329 -9.84 -19.22 24.16
C ARG A 329 -10.80 -18.04 24.15
N PHE A 330 -11.92 -18.22 23.45
CA PHE A 330 -13.05 -17.30 23.57
C PHE A 330 -13.80 -17.53 24.88
N VAL A 331 -13.90 -16.49 25.70
CA VAL A 331 -14.68 -16.48 26.93
C VAL A 331 -15.90 -15.58 26.78
N ALA A 332 -16.98 -15.90 27.49
CA ALA A 332 -18.19 -15.08 27.47
C ALA A 332 -17.89 -13.66 27.97
N ALA A 333 -18.44 -12.65 27.29
CA ALA A 333 -18.25 -11.24 27.62
C ALA A 333 -19.50 -10.42 27.29
N ARG A 334 -19.59 -9.22 27.87
CA ARG A 334 -20.61 -8.24 27.47
C ARG A 334 -20.30 -7.73 26.07
N CYS A 335 -21.33 -7.50 25.26
CA CYS A 335 -21.13 -6.96 23.92
C CYS A 335 -20.43 -5.60 23.98
N GLY A 336 -19.46 -5.38 23.09
CA GLY A 336 -18.63 -4.19 23.06
C GLY A 336 -17.40 -4.24 23.97
N THR A 337 -17.37 -5.12 24.98
CA THR A 337 -16.19 -5.31 25.84
C THR A 337 -15.25 -6.36 25.27
N GLY A 338 -13.94 -6.18 25.49
CA GLY A 338 -12.94 -7.17 25.13
C GLY A 338 -11.75 -7.18 26.10
N ARG A 339 -10.90 -8.18 25.94
CA ARG A 339 -9.62 -8.31 26.64
C ARG A 339 -8.49 -8.10 25.65
N SER A 340 -7.62 -7.14 25.93
CA SER A 340 -6.40 -6.95 25.17
C SER A 340 -5.32 -7.93 25.64
N PHE A 341 -4.54 -8.46 24.71
CA PHE A 341 -3.36 -9.28 24.99
C PHE A 341 -2.18 -8.78 24.16
N ARG A 342 -0.98 -8.81 24.75
CA ARG A 342 0.25 -8.35 24.08
C ARG A 342 0.72 -9.42 23.11
N VAL A 343 1.11 -9.02 21.90
CA VAL A 343 1.61 -9.92 20.85
C VAL A 343 3.02 -9.59 20.38
N ALA A 344 3.47 -8.34 20.55
CA ALA A 344 4.82 -7.93 20.16
C ALA A 344 5.29 -6.71 20.95
N ASN A 345 6.56 -6.35 20.78
CA ASN A 345 7.23 -5.15 21.27
C ASN A 345 8.10 -4.51 20.17
N GLY A 346 7.65 -4.57 18.92
CA GLY A 346 8.35 -4.05 17.74
C GLY A 346 7.39 -3.52 16.67
N SER A 347 7.95 -3.09 15.54
CA SER A 347 7.21 -2.48 14.42
C SER A 347 6.45 -3.48 13.53
N ALA A 348 6.50 -4.77 13.83
CA ALA A 348 5.69 -5.79 13.20
C ALA A 348 5.18 -6.78 14.25
N PHE A 349 4.07 -7.43 13.94
CA PHE A 349 3.51 -8.46 14.79
C PHE A 349 2.82 -9.54 13.95
N SER A 350 2.77 -10.73 14.51
CA SER A 350 1.94 -11.80 14.01
C SER A 350 1.53 -12.71 15.15
N TYR A 351 0.31 -13.21 15.12
CA TYR A 351 -0.25 -14.06 16.16
C TYR A 351 -1.06 -15.19 15.53
N LEU A 352 -0.59 -16.42 15.68
CA LEU A 352 -1.32 -17.61 15.24
C LEU A 352 -2.34 -18.01 16.30
N LEU A 353 -3.61 -17.99 15.94
CA LEU A 353 -4.69 -18.51 16.76
C LEU A 353 -4.57 -20.04 16.90
N PRO A 354 -4.74 -20.59 18.11
CA PRO A 354 -4.57 -22.02 18.38
C PRO A 354 -5.61 -22.87 17.65
N SER A 355 -6.75 -22.29 17.30
CA SER A 355 -7.82 -22.93 16.53
C SER A 355 -8.35 -21.99 15.46
N ALA A 356 -8.97 -22.57 14.42
CA ALA A 356 -9.75 -21.79 13.46
C ALA A 356 -10.83 -20.98 14.18
N LEU A 357 -11.13 -19.79 13.64
CA LEU A 357 -12.16 -18.92 14.16
C LEU A 357 -13.55 -19.54 13.92
N PRO A 358 -14.38 -19.74 14.95
CA PRO A 358 -15.76 -20.21 14.74
C PRO A 358 -16.60 -19.22 13.94
N ALA A 359 -17.76 -19.64 13.42
CA ALA A 359 -18.67 -18.73 12.72
C ALA A 359 -19.05 -17.50 13.57
N GLY A 360 -19.13 -16.30 13.02
CA GLY A 360 -19.50 -15.09 13.76
C GLY A 360 -19.00 -13.80 13.14
N ARG A 361 -19.46 -12.67 13.69
CA ARG A 361 -18.93 -11.33 13.41
C ARG A 361 -17.79 -11.04 14.36
N TYR A 362 -16.65 -10.63 13.82
CA TYR A 362 -15.45 -10.32 14.57
C TYR A 362 -15.14 -8.83 14.53
N VAL A 363 -14.53 -8.34 15.61
CA VAL A 363 -13.85 -7.04 15.64
C VAL A 363 -12.46 -7.27 16.21
N LEU A 364 -11.44 -6.99 15.40
CA LEU A 364 -10.05 -6.99 15.77
C LEU A 364 -9.59 -5.53 15.95
N ASP A 365 -9.22 -5.16 17.16
CA ASP A 365 -8.54 -3.89 17.44
C ASP A 365 -7.06 -4.15 17.66
N ILE A 366 -6.21 -3.32 17.04
CA ILE A 366 -4.75 -3.37 17.12
C ILE A 366 -4.31 -2.05 17.74
N ARG A 367 -3.63 -2.11 18.88
CA ARG A 367 -3.07 -0.92 19.54
C ARG A 367 -1.58 -1.11 19.71
N ALA A 368 -0.81 -0.17 19.20
CA ALA A 368 0.60 -0.07 19.51
C ALA A 368 0.87 1.14 20.41
N ALA A 369 1.93 1.05 21.20
CA ALA A 369 2.48 2.16 21.97
C ALA A 369 3.98 2.26 21.71
N ASP A 370 4.53 3.48 21.76
CA ASP A 370 5.98 3.70 21.73
C ASP A 370 6.56 3.88 23.14
N THR A 371 7.88 4.05 23.22
CA THR A 371 8.61 4.28 24.49
C THR A 371 8.36 5.65 25.11
N ILE A 372 7.71 6.57 24.38
CA ILE A 372 7.48 7.96 24.77
C ILE A 372 6.02 8.19 25.20
N GLY A 373 5.19 7.15 25.12
CA GLY A 373 3.81 7.11 25.58
C GLY A 373 2.78 7.47 24.51
N ASN A 374 3.18 7.61 23.24
CA ASN A 374 2.21 7.72 22.16
C ASN A 374 1.51 6.37 21.95
N THR A 375 0.24 6.41 21.54
CA THR A 375 -0.55 5.21 21.30
C THR A 375 -1.34 5.33 20.00
N THR A 376 -1.54 4.22 19.31
CA THR A 376 -2.39 4.16 18.11
C THR A 376 -3.82 4.61 18.40
N ALA A 377 -4.28 5.60 17.63
CA ALA A 377 -5.70 5.91 17.50
C ALA A 377 -6.38 4.81 16.67
N LEU A 378 -7.46 4.22 17.18
CA LEU A 378 -8.19 3.19 16.45
C LEU A 378 -8.94 3.79 15.26
N ALA A 379 -8.63 3.30 14.07
CA ALA A 379 -9.23 3.70 12.81
C ALA A 379 -9.74 2.45 12.07
N ARG A 380 -10.97 2.52 11.58
CA ARG A 380 -11.59 1.39 10.87
C ARG A 380 -10.87 1.14 9.54
N GLY A 381 -10.65 -0.12 9.19
CA GLY A 381 -9.95 -0.51 7.95
C GLY A 381 -8.43 -0.60 8.09
N THR A 382 -7.84 -0.10 9.18
CA THR A 382 -6.39 -0.15 9.43
C THR A 382 -6.07 -0.82 10.76
N SER A 383 -6.37 -0.15 11.88
CA SER A 383 -6.12 -0.65 13.25
C SER A 383 -7.37 -1.22 13.92
N ARG A 384 -8.56 -1.03 13.34
CA ARG A 384 -9.81 -1.70 13.72
C ARG A 384 -10.42 -2.39 12.51
N ILE A 385 -10.47 -3.71 12.52
CA ILE A 385 -11.00 -4.52 11.42
C ILE A 385 -12.24 -5.27 11.87
N VAL A 386 -13.33 -5.13 11.11
CA VAL A 386 -14.57 -5.86 11.29
C VAL A 386 -14.67 -6.90 10.18
N PHE A 387 -14.82 -8.18 10.50
CA PHE A 387 -14.96 -9.23 9.48
C PHE A 387 -15.92 -10.33 9.94
N TYR A 388 -16.25 -11.27 9.06
CA TYR A 388 -17.19 -12.35 9.34
C TYR A 388 -16.58 -13.70 8.99
N VAL A 389 -16.95 -14.72 9.75
CA VAL A 389 -16.69 -16.13 9.42
C VAL A 389 -18.04 -16.85 9.36
N ARG A 390 -18.28 -17.63 8.30
CA ARG A 390 -19.55 -18.36 8.09
C ARG A 390 -19.44 -19.84 8.31
#